data_AF-A0A828PSR2-F1
#
_entry.id   AF-A0A828PSR2-F1
#
_cell.length_a   1.000
_cell.length_b   1.000
_cell.length_c   1.000
_cell.angle_alpha   90.00
_cell.angle_beta   90.00
_cell.angle_gamma   90.00
#
_symmetry.space_group_name_H-M   'P 1'
#
loop_
_entity.id
_entity.type
_entity.pdbx_description
1 polymer ?
#
loop_
_entity_poly.entity_id
_entity_poly.type
_entity_poly.pdbx_seq_one_letter_code
_entity_poly.pdbx_strand_id
1 'polypeptide(L)'
;DLMNTIINMTAAASMLPPLFIMLAYLNLRAKLDHLPRDFRMGSRRTGIIVVSMLIAIFAVGFVASTFPTGANILTIIFYNVGGIVIFLGFAWWKYSKYIKGLTAEERHIEATPASNVD
;
A
#
# COMPACT_ATOMS: atom_id res chain seq x y z
N ASP A 1 -2.77 6.60 -28.67
CA ASP A 1 -3.65 5.72 -27.86
C ASP A 1 -2.91 4.68 -27.04
N LEU A 2 -2.16 3.76 -27.65
CA LEU A 2 -1.40 2.75 -26.90
C LEU A 2 -0.41 3.34 -25.87
N MET A 3 0.33 4.40 -26.23
CA MET A 3 1.26 5.05 -25.30
C MET A 3 0.57 5.62 -24.05
N ASN A 4 -0.56 6.31 -24.22
CA ASN A 4 -1.32 6.87 -23.08
C ASN A 4 -1.85 5.76 -22.16
N THR A 5 -2.29 4.64 -22.75
CA THR A 5 -2.72 3.45 -22.01
C THR A 5 -1.57 2.85 -21.19
N ILE A 6 -0.38 2.71 -21.77
CA ILE A 6 0.80 2.17 -21.06
C ILE A 6 1.23 3.12 -19.94
N ILE A 7 1.26 4.44 -20.18
CA ILE A 7 1.59 5.44 -19.17
C ILE A 7 0.68 5.32 -17.96
N ASN A 8 -0.63 5.20 -18.19
CA ASN A 8 -1.62 5.05 -17.12
C ASN A 8 -1.45 3.73 -16.35
N MET A 9 -1.14 2.63 -17.03
CA MET A 9 -0.85 1.34 -16.39
C MET A 9 0.40 1.39 -15.53
N THR A 10 1.49 1.95 -16.04
CA THR A 10 2.74 2.11 -15.30
C THR A 10 2.55 3.02 -14.10
N ALA A 11 1.81 4.14 -14.27
CA ALA A 11 1.46 5.04 -13.18
C ALA A 11 0.68 4.30 -12.08
N ALA A 12 -0.41 3.61 -12.42
CA ALA A 12 -1.23 2.86 -11.46
C ALA A 12 -0.42 1.80 -10.70
N ALA A 13 0.39 1.00 -11.41
CA ALA A 13 1.23 -0.02 -10.79
C ALA A 13 2.33 0.58 -9.88
N SER A 14 2.98 1.66 -10.31
CA SER A 14 4.06 2.33 -9.57
C SER A 14 3.59 3.03 -8.29
N MET A 15 2.31 3.40 -8.21
CA MET A 15 1.73 4.09 -7.04
C MET A 15 1.40 3.14 -5.89
N LEU A 16 1.23 1.84 -6.14
CA LEU A 16 0.88 0.85 -5.11
C LEU A 16 1.96 0.72 -4.01
N PRO A 17 3.26 0.48 -4.31
CA PRO A 17 4.27 0.34 -3.27
C PRO A 17 4.41 1.59 -2.38
N PRO A 18 4.48 2.81 -2.93
CA PRO A 18 4.48 4.03 -2.10
C PRO A 18 3.23 4.16 -1.23
N LEU A 19 2.02 3.85 -1.75
CA LEU A 19 0.79 3.90 -0.96
C LEU A 19 0.83 2.94 0.23
N PHE A 20 1.31 1.71 0.05
CA PHE A 20 1.47 0.76 1.16
C PHE A 20 2.44 1.25 2.22
N ILE A 21 3.60 1.75 1.79
CA ILE A 21 4.63 2.27 2.71
C ILE A 21 4.10 3.50 3.47
N MET A 22 3.40 4.41 2.79
CA MET A 22 2.82 5.59 3.41
C MET A 22 1.72 5.25 4.42
N LEU A 23 0.84 4.29 4.11
CA LEU A 23 -0.17 3.80 5.05
C LEU A 23 0.46 3.14 6.27
N ALA A 24 1.51 2.34 6.07
CA ALA A 24 2.27 1.73 7.17
C ALA A 24 2.95 2.81 8.04
N TYR A 25 3.59 3.81 7.42
CA TYR A 25 4.21 4.92 8.13
C TYR A 25 3.19 5.76 8.92
N LEU A 26 2.02 6.04 8.33
CA LEU A 26 0.93 6.73 9.03
C LEU A 26 0.46 5.94 10.25
N ASN A 27 0.25 4.62 10.08
CA ASN A 27 -0.16 3.73 11.18
C ASN A 27 0.89 3.71 12.31
N LEU A 28 2.17 3.62 11.93
CA LEU A 28 3.29 3.64 12.87
C LEU A 28 3.38 4.99 13.60
N ARG A 29 3.21 6.12 12.91
CA ARG A 29 3.20 7.46 13.53
C ARG A 29 1.98 7.69 14.42
N ALA A 30 0.85 7.06 14.09
CA ALA A 30 -0.39 7.16 14.84
C ALA A 30 -0.36 6.29 16.11
N LYS A 31 0.11 5.05 16.05
CA LYS A 31 0.01 4.07 17.14
C LYS A 31 1.33 3.79 17.86
N LEU A 32 2.45 3.86 17.15
CA LEU A 32 3.76 3.35 17.60
C LEU A 32 4.85 4.45 17.52
N ASP A 33 4.51 5.69 17.87
CA ASP A 33 5.44 6.81 17.69
C ASP A 33 6.66 6.75 18.64
N HIS A 34 6.52 6.04 19.76
CA HIS A 34 7.57 5.87 20.76
C HIS A 34 8.75 5.00 20.28
N LEU A 35 8.57 4.22 19.20
CA LEU A 35 9.61 3.30 18.72
C LEU A 35 10.86 4.02 18.19
N PRO A 36 12.07 3.59 18.58
CA PRO A 36 13.33 4.15 18.10
C PRO A 36 13.43 3.94 16.59
N ARG A 37 13.88 4.98 15.87
CA ARG A 37 13.97 5.00 14.41
C ARG A 37 15.13 5.88 13.99
N ASP A 38 15.91 5.41 13.03
CA ASP A 38 17.06 6.15 12.48
C ASP A 38 16.63 7.40 11.72
N PHE A 39 15.46 7.35 11.07
CA PHE A 39 14.86 8.49 10.38
C PHE A 39 13.44 8.78 10.87
N ARG A 40 13.16 10.06 11.15
CA ARG A 40 11.84 10.56 11.53
C ARG A 40 11.56 11.86 10.79
N MET A 41 10.45 11.91 10.07
CA MET A 41 10.03 13.15 9.41
C MET A 41 9.44 14.12 10.43
N GLY A 42 10.22 15.11 10.83
CA GLY A 42 9.82 16.20 11.72
C GLY A 42 9.15 15.75 13.02
N SER A 43 8.20 16.56 13.50
CA SER A 43 7.36 16.22 14.65
C SER A 43 6.29 15.16 14.31
N ARG A 44 5.67 14.55 15.32
CA ARG A 44 4.58 13.58 15.12
C ARG A 44 3.46 14.14 14.26
N ARG A 45 2.99 15.35 14.60
CA ARG A 45 1.91 16.05 13.89
C ARG A 45 2.32 16.39 12.46
N THR A 46 3.53 16.94 12.27
CA THR A 46 4.03 17.28 10.93
C THR A 46 4.10 16.04 10.04
N GLY A 47 4.67 14.94 10.55
CA GLY A 47 4.76 13.68 9.79
C GLY A 47 3.40 13.10 9.43
N ILE A 48 2.41 13.15 10.34
CA ILE A 48 1.04 12.69 10.07
C ILE A 48 0.37 13.56 9.00
N ILE A 49 0.49 14.88 9.09
CA ILE A 49 -0.13 15.81 8.13
C ILE A 49 0.46 15.60 6.74
N VAL A 50 1.79 15.57 6.62
CA VAL A 50 2.48 15.40 5.35
C VAL A 50 2.14 14.05 4.73
N VAL A 51 2.24 12.95 5.48
CA VAL A 51 1.95 11.62 4.89
C VAL A 51 0.48 11.48 4.52
N SER A 52 -0.46 12.04 5.32
CA SER A 52 -1.89 12.02 4.99
C SER A 52 -2.18 12.78 3.70
N MET A 53 -1.55 13.94 3.52
CA MET A 53 -1.65 14.72 2.27
C MET A 53 -1.10 13.94 1.07
N LEU A 54 0.08 13.30 1.22
CA LEU A 54 0.67 12.50 0.17
C LEU A 54 -0.20 11.29 -0.20
N ILE A 55 -0.79 10.61 0.79
CA ILE A 55 -1.74 9.52 0.56
C ILE A 55 -2.93 10.02 -0.26
N ALA A 56 -3.49 11.19 0.06
CA ALA A 56 -4.61 11.75 -0.69
C ALA A 56 -4.23 12.03 -2.15
N ILE A 57 -3.08 12.66 -2.39
CA ILE A 57 -2.59 12.96 -3.75
C ILE A 57 -2.35 11.66 -4.54
N PHE A 58 -1.67 10.69 -3.93
CA PHE A 58 -1.38 9.41 -4.59
C PHE A 58 -2.66 8.59 -4.82
N ALA A 59 -3.63 8.63 -3.91
CA ALA A 59 -4.90 7.94 -4.09
C ALA A 59 -5.69 8.52 -5.26
N VAL A 60 -5.76 9.85 -5.39
CA VAL A 60 -6.38 10.50 -6.56
C VAL A 60 -5.64 10.13 -7.85
N GLY A 61 -4.31 10.22 -7.86
CA GLY A 61 -3.50 9.82 -9.01
C GLY A 61 -3.69 8.36 -9.39
N PHE A 62 -3.78 7.46 -8.40
CA PHE A 62 -3.99 6.04 -8.60
C PHE A 62 -5.36 5.76 -9.21
N VAL A 63 -6.42 6.38 -8.70
CA VAL A 63 -7.78 6.23 -9.26
C VAL A 63 -7.84 6.79 -10.67
N ALA A 64 -7.29 7.98 -10.92
CA ALA A 64 -7.27 8.58 -12.26
C ALA A 64 -6.48 7.74 -13.27
N SER A 65 -5.36 7.14 -12.85
CA SER A 65 -4.54 6.27 -13.69
C SER A 65 -5.19 4.90 -13.92
N THR A 66 -5.94 4.39 -12.94
CA THR A 66 -6.67 3.12 -13.04
C THR A 66 -7.92 3.26 -13.92
N PHE A 67 -8.60 4.40 -13.84
CA PHE A 67 -9.85 4.71 -14.55
C PHE A 67 -9.70 5.94 -15.47
N PRO A 68 -8.85 5.86 -16.53
CA PRO A 68 -8.63 7.00 -17.41
C PRO A 68 -9.89 7.34 -18.22
N THR A 69 -10.23 8.63 -18.27
CA THR A 69 -11.37 9.14 -19.02
C THR A 69 -11.20 8.92 -20.52
N GLY A 70 -12.23 8.40 -21.19
CA GLY A 70 -12.21 8.15 -22.63
C GLY A 70 -11.58 6.82 -23.05
N ALA A 71 -11.10 6.00 -22.09
CA ALA A 71 -10.65 4.63 -22.38
C ALA A 71 -11.83 3.64 -22.45
N ASN A 72 -11.67 2.59 -23.24
CA ASN A 72 -12.65 1.51 -23.33
C ASN A 72 -12.76 0.74 -22.00
N ILE A 73 -13.99 0.48 -21.55
CA ILE A 73 -14.28 -0.20 -20.27
C ILE A 73 -13.62 -1.58 -20.18
N LEU A 74 -13.54 -2.31 -21.30
CA LEU A 74 -12.93 -3.64 -21.38
C LEU A 74 -11.42 -3.54 -21.13
N THR A 75 -10.75 -2.54 -21.70
CA THR A 75 -9.33 -2.28 -21.48
C THR A 75 -9.05 -1.92 -20.02
N ILE A 76 -9.90 -1.09 -19.40
CA ILE A 76 -9.80 -0.72 -17.98
C ILE A 76 -9.90 -1.97 -17.11
N ILE A 77 -10.91 -2.83 -17.33
CA ILE A 77 -11.14 -4.01 -16.52
C ILE A 77 -10.00 -5.02 -16.68
N PHE A 78 -9.59 -5.37 -17.90
CA PHE A 78 -8.63 -6.44 -18.11
C PHE A 78 -7.19 -6.04 -17.79
N TYR A 79 -6.77 -4.82 -18.15
CA TYR A 79 -5.36 -4.46 -18.09
C TYR A 79 -4.99 -3.55 -16.91
N ASN A 80 -5.89 -2.65 -16.47
CA ASN A 80 -5.65 -1.84 -15.27
C ASN A 80 -6.12 -2.58 -14.01
N VAL A 81 -7.43 -2.79 -13.89
CA VAL A 81 -8.04 -3.36 -12.68
C VAL A 81 -7.67 -4.83 -12.50
N GLY A 82 -7.64 -5.60 -13.59
CA GLY A 82 -7.31 -7.03 -13.57
C GLY A 82 -5.93 -7.29 -12.95
N GLY A 83 -4.91 -6.53 -13.35
CA GLY A 83 -3.57 -6.64 -12.78
C GLY A 83 -3.54 -6.36 -11.28
N ILE A 84 -4.23 -5.31 -10.84
CA ILE A 84 -4.33 -4.95 -9.41
C ILE A 84 -5.03 -6.07 -8.62
N VAL A 85 -6.18 -6.56 -9.11
CA VAL A 85 -6.95 -7.61 -8.45
C VAL A 85 -6.17 -8.91 -8.36
N ILE A 86 -5.49 -9.32 -9.43
CA ILE A 86 -4.64 -10.53 -9.43
C ILE A 86 -3.49 -10.36 -8.44
N PHE A 87 -2.79 -9.21 -8.45
CA PHE A 87 -1.67 -8.95 -7.55
C PHE A 87 -2.10 -8.96 -6.07
N LEU A 88 -3.13 -8.19 -5.72
CA LEU A 88 -3.62 -8.11 -4.35
C LEU A 88 -4.24 -9.43 -3.90
N GLY A 89 -5.00 -10.09 -4.77
CA GLY A 89 -5.59 -11.39 -4.51
C GLY A 89 -4.52 -12.46 -4.25
N PHE A 90 -3.45 -12.48 -5.05
CA PHE A 90 -2.32 -13.39 -4.86
C PHE A 90 -1.55 -13.09 -3.58
N ALA A 91 -1.26 -11.82 -3.30
CA ALA A 91 -0.60 -11.39 -2.06
C ALA A 91 -1.42 -11.80 -0.83
N TRP A 92 -2.73 -11.52 -0.84
CA TRP A 92 -3.66 -11.92 0.21
C TRP A 92 -3.71 -13.43 0.39
N TRP A 93 -3.77 -14.19 -0.70
CA TRP A 93 -3.80 -15.65 -0.66
C TRP A 93 -2.53 -16.23 -0.05
N LYS A 94 -1.36 -15.76 -0.50
CA LYS A 94 -0.06 -16.19 0.04
C LYS A 94 0.07 -15.85 1.52
N TYR A 95 -0.29 -14.63 1.92
CA TYR A 95 -0.30 -14.21 3.32
C TYR A 95 -1.27 -15.07 4.16
N SER A 96 -2.49 -15.28 3.69
CA SER A 96 -3.47 -16.12 4.37
C SER A 96 -3.00 -17.57 4.53
N LYS A 97 -2.36 -18.13 3.49
CA LYS A 97 -1.79 -19.47 3.56
C LYS A 97 -0.65 -19.56 4.57
N TYR A 98 0.19 -18.53 4.61
CA TYR A 98 1.29 -18.42 5.57
C TYR A 98 0.75 -18.39 7.01
N ILE A 99 -0.15 -17.47 7.35
CA ILE A 99 -0.76 -17.36 8.69
C ILE A 99 -1.48 -18.66 9.12
N LYS A 100 -2.15 -19.34 8.18
CA LYS A 100 -2.79 -20.65 8.45
C LYS A 100 -1.79 -21.76 8.75
N GLY A 101 -0.56 -21.65 8.23
CA GLY A 101 0.51 -22.61 8.46
C GLY A 101 1.21 -22.45 9.80
N LEU A 102 1.05 -21.30 10.48
CA LEU A 102 1.69 -21.06 11.77
C LEU A 102 0.94 -21.75 12.92
N THR A 103 1.72 -22.29 13.85
CA THR A 103 1.26 -22.76 15.16
C THR A 103 0.76 -21.60 16.02
N ALA A 104 0.08 -21.90 17.14
CA ALA A 104 -0.44 -20.86 18.03
C ALA A 104 0.68 -20.01 18.66
N GLU A 105 1.83 -20.62 18.98
CA GLU A 105 2.99 -19.92 19.52
C GLU A 105 3.65 -19.02 18.47
N GLU A 106 3.86 -19.52 17.25
CA GLU A 106 4.43 -18.72 16.15
C GLU A 106 3.54 -17.52 15.80
N ARG A 107 2.20 -17.69 15.81
CA ARG A 107 1.28 -16.57 15.60
C ARG A 107 1.35 -15.53 16.70
N HIS A 108 1.56 -15.96 17.94
CA HIS A 108 1.72 -15.04 19.06
C HIS A 108 3.03 -14.24 18.92
N ILE A 109 4.12 -14.90 18.56
CA ILE A 109 5.41 -14.25 18.30
C ILE A 109 5.30 -13.26 17.13
N GLU A 110 4.64 -13.64 16.04
CA GLU A 110 4.49 -12.77 14.88
C GLU A 110 3.52 -11.59 15.12
N ALA A 111 2.46 -11.79 15.91
CA ALA A 111 1.55 -10.72 16.31
C ALA A 111 2.13 -9.80 17.41
N THR A 112 3.21 -10.24 18.07
CA THR A 112 3.89 -9.42 19.06
C THR A 112 4.63 -8.31 18.32
N PRO A 113 4.33 -7.03 18.60
CA PRO A 113 5.04 -5.94 17.94
C PRO A 113 6.53 -6.07 18.31
N ALA A 114 7.42 -5.89 17.32
CA ALA A 114 8.87 -5.93 17.51
C ALA A 114 9.40 -4.93 18.56
N SER A 115 8.54 -4.05 19.08
CA SER A 115 8.79 -3.16 20.21
C SER A 115 8.82 -3.84 21.57
N ASN A 116 8.30 -5.06 21.68
CA ASN A 116 8.17 -5.82 22.93
C ASN A 116 9.21 -6.94 23.03
N VAL A 117 10.16 -7.02 22.10
CA VAL A 117 11.30 -7.92 22.17
C VAL A 117 12.45 -7.10 22.75
N ASP A 118 12.78 -7.38 24.01
CA ASP A 118 13.81 -6.70 24.80
C ASP A 118 15.20 -6.70 24.11
#